data_AF-A0A2E1KH77-F1
#
_entry.id   AF-A0A2E1KH77-F1
#
_cell.length_a   1.000
_cell.length_b   1.000
_cell.length_c   1.000
_cell.angle_alpha   90.00
_cell.angle_beta   90.00
_cell.angle_gamma   90.00
#
_symmetry.space_group_name_H-M   'P 1'
#
loop_
_entity.id
_entity.type
_entity.pdbx_description
1 polymer ?
#
loop_
_entity_poly.entity_id
_entity_poly.type
_entity_poly.pdbx_seq_one_letter_code
_entity_poly.pdbx_strand_id
1 'polypeptide(L)'
;MVVDDRGTARPFVVEGDELSINANVQGQLRVEIIDPISELSDSGDKSHITHYVGAGERCYDGFRRRDCNVIQGDKLAHLIRWRGGSIGKFKGRSVRLRFVFHDTTI
;
A
#
# COMPACT_ATOMS: atom_id res chain seq x y z
N MET A 1 -4.02 -1.72 12.29
CA MET A 1 -4.42 -0.88 11.14
C MET A 1 -5.76 -1.39 10.64
N VAL A 2 -6.66 -0.51 10.21
CA VAL A 2 -7.99 -0.88 9.68
C VAL A 2 -7.97 -0.72 8.16
N VAL A 3 -8.55 -1.70 7.45
CA VAL A 3 -8.70 -1.70 5.98
C VAL A 3 -10.17 -1.57 5.59
N ASP A 4 -10.45 -0.96 4.45
CA ASP A 4 -11.79 -0.87 3.86
C ASP A 4 -12.19 -2.11 3.06
N ASP A 5 -13.37 -2.08 2.43
CA ASP A 5 -13.91 -3.17 1.59
C ASP A 5 -13.04 -3.48 0.37
N ARG A 6 -12.21 -2.53 -0.06
CA ARG A 6 -11.25 -2.70 -1.16
C ARG A 6 -9.91 -3.24 -0.69
N GLY A 7 -9.79 -3.55 0.61
CA GLY A 7 -8.54 -3.98 1.22
C GLY A 7 -7.52 -2.85 1.28
N THR A 8 -7.93 -1.58 1.27
CA THR A 8 -7.01 -0.45 1.38
C THR A 8 -7.01 0.14 2.78
N ALA A 9 -5.82 0.51 3.26
CA ALA A 9 -5.66 1.19 4.52
C ALA A 9 -6.04 2.67 4.43
N ARG A 10 -6.30 3.29 5.58
CA ARG A 10 -6.24 4.76 5.68
C ARG A 10 -4.83 5.24 5.33
N PRO A 11 -4.68 6.41 4.67
CA PRO A 11 -3.36 6.98 4.44
C PRO A 11 -2.61 7.21 5.76
N PHE A 12 -1.30 7.03 5.74
CA PHE A 12 -0.42 7.33 6.87
C PHE A 12 0.93 7.86 6.39
N VAL A 13 1.61 8.59 7.26
CA VAL A 13 2.97 9.10 6.99
C VAL A 13 3.98 8.02 7.37
N VAL A 14 4.93 7.75 6.50
CA VAL A 14 6.03 6.83 6.81
C VAL A 14 7.06 7.54 7.67
N GLU A 15 7.33 6.97 8.85
CA GLU A 15 8.32 7.49 9.81
C GLU A 15 9.59 6.64 9.85
N GLY A 16 9.48 5.34 9.62
CA GLY A 16 10.56 4.36 9.74
C GLY A 16 10.96 3.66 8.44
N ASP A 17 11.84 2.67 8.57
CA ASP A 17 12.36 1.87 7.45
C ASP A 17 11.69 0.49 7.32
N GLU A 18 10.92 0.09 8.33
CA GLU A 18 10.26 -1.20 8.40
C GLU A 18 8.76 -1.03 8.62
N LEU A 19 8.00 -1.96 8.05
CA LEU A 19 6.57 -2.08 8.26
C LEU A 19 6.26 -3.50 8.73
N SER A 20 5.64 -3.63 9.89
CA SER A 20 5.12 -4.89 10.39
C SER A 20 3.60 -4.86 10.50
N ILE A 21 2.97 -6.02 10.30
CA ILE A 21 1.53 -6.19 10.48
C ILE A 21 1.25 -7.40 11.38
N ASN A 22 0.18 -7.31 12.17
CA ASN A 22 -0.38 -8.47 12.86
C ASN A 22 -1.45 -9.08 11.95
N ALA A 23 -1.27 -10.33 11.55
CA ALA A 23 -2.20 -11.00 10.66
C ALA A 23 -2.19 -12.52 10.85
N ASN A 24 -3.39 -13.10 10.90
CA ASN A 24 -3.61 -14.52 10.69
C ASN A 24 -4.03 -14.71 9.22
N VAL A 25 -3.14 -15.31 8.41
CA VAL A 25 -3.33 -15.44 6.96
C VAL A 25 -3.58 -16.90 6.59
N GLN A 26 -4.84 -17.22 6.28
CA GLN A 26 -5.24 -18.51 5.71
C GLN A 26 -5.10 -18.53 4.19
N GLY A 27 -3.87 -18.60 3.69
CA GLY A 27 -3.58 -18.56 2.25
C GLY A 27 -2.34 -17.74 1.95
N GLN A 28 -2.44 -16.82 0.99
CA GLN A 28 -1.36 -15.90 0.64
C GLN A 28 -1.82 -14.45 0.76
N LEU A 29 -1.08 -13.67 1.54
CA LEU A 29 -1.24 -12.22 1.60
C LEU A 29 -0.03 -11.54 0.96
N ARG A 30 -0.29 -10.55 0.12
CA ARG A 30 0.71 -9.62 -0.41
C ARG A 30 0.23 -8.19 -0.18
N VAL A 31 1.17 -7.27 -0.06
CA VAL A 31 0.87 -5.85 0.20
C VAL A 31 1.53 -5.00 -0.86
N GLU A 32 0.86 -3.93 -1.27
CA GLU A 32 1.43 -2.94 -2.17
C GLU A 32 1.23 -1.52 -1.68
N ILE A 33 2.16 -0.65 -2.06
CA ILE A 33 2.12 0.78 -1.76
C ILE A 33 1.48 1.50 -2.93
N ILE A 34 0.49 2.32 -2.63
CA ILE A 34 -0.23 3.16 -3.58
C ILE A 34 -0.26 4.61 -3.12
N ASP A 35 -0.38 5.53 -4.08
CA ASP A 35 -0.64 6.93 -3.77
C ASP A 35 -1.96 7.09 -3.02
N PRO A 36 -2.02 7.97 -2.01
CA PRO A 36 -3.30 8.37 -1.45
C PRO A 36 -4.05 9.14 -2.53
N ILE A 37 -5.17 8.60 -3.03
CA ILE A 37 -6.06 9.38 -3.88
C ILE A 37 -6.54 10.58 -3.05
N SER A 38 -6.06 11.77 -3.40
CA SER A 38 -6.68 13.02 -2.99
C SER A 38 -7.87 13.26 -3.93
N GLU A 39 -9.04 12.80 -3.52
CA GLU A 39 -10.26 13.43 -4.01
C GLU A 39 -10.17 14.91 -3.63
N LEU A 40 -10.22 15.78 -4.65
CA LEU A 40 -10.17 17.25 -4.56
C LEU A 40 -8.78 17.89 -4.46
N SER A 41 -8.25 18.30 -5.60
CA SER A 41 -7.62 19.62 -5.71
C SER A 41 -8.68 20.58 -6.23
N ASP A 42 -9.27 21.37 -5.34
CA ASP A 42 -9.95 22.59 -5.76
C ASP A 42 -8.88 23.55 -6.25
N SER A 43 -8.91 23.89 -7.53
CA SER A 43 -7.95 24.80 -8.16
C SER A 43 -8.34 26.23 -7.83
N GLY A 44 -8.10 26.59 -6.58
CA GLY A 44 -7.93 27.99 -6.19
C GLY A 44 -6.73 28.54 -6.95
N ASP A 45 -7.03 29.31 -7.99
CA ASP A 45 -6.14 29.98 -8.93
C ASP A 45 -5.45 29.15 -10.02
N LYS A 46 -5.44 29.77 -11.20
CA LYS A 46 -5.04 29.25 -12.52
C LYS A 46 -3.63 28.68 -12.51
N SER A 47 -3.49 27.41 -12.14
CA SER A 47 -2.29 26.63 -12.41
C SER A 47 -2.73 25.24 -12.87
N HIS A 48 -2.85 25.12 -14.19
CA HIS A 48 -2.80 23.90 -14.99
C HIS A 48 -3.00 22.59 -14.20
N ILE A 49 -4.27 22.16 -14.03
CA ILE A 49 -4.55 20.76 -13.70
C ILE A 49 -4.13 19.93 -14.90
N THR A 50 -2.95 19.33 -14.86
CA THR A 50 -2.56 18.31 -15.83
C THR A 50 -3.34 17.03 -15.52
N HIS A 51 -4.58 16.99 -16.02
CA HIS A 51 -5.40 15.79 -16.21
C HIS A 51 -5.79 14.96 -14.96
N TYR A 52 -7.06 15.05 -14.58
CA TYR A 52 -7.79 13.89 -14.07
C TYR A 52 -8.16 12.99 -15.26
N VAL A 53 -7.26 12.08 -15.64
CA VAL A 53 -7.68 10.86 -16.33
C VAL A 53 -8.07 9.88 -15.23
N GLY A 54 -9.08 9.02 -15.44
CA GLY A 54 -9.41 7.89 -14.58
C GLY A 54 -8.30 6.84 -14.48
N ALA A 55 -7.09 7.26 -14.13
CA ALA A 55 -5.95 6.43 -13.82
C ALA A 55 -6.18 5.92 -12.40
N GLY A 56 -6.37 4.61 -12.27
CA GLY A 56 -6.48 3.98 -10.96
C GLY A 56 -5.31 4.34 -10.04
N GLU A 57 -5.48 4.06 -8.75
CA GLU A 57 -4.49 4.25 -7.69
C GLU A 57 -3.07 3.92 -8.19
N ARG A 58 -2.20 4.94 -8.25
CA ARG A 58 -0.83 4.78 -8.74
C ARG A 58 -0.04 3.90 -7.80
N CYS A 59 0.40 2.73 -8.28
CA CYS A 59 1.31 1.85 -7.54
C CYS A 59 2.78 2.25 -7.76
N TYR A 60 3.61 1.96 -6.76
CA TYR A 60 5.06 2.18 -6.84
C TYR A 60 5.81 0.94 -7.34
N ASP A 61 6.64 1.08 -8.39
CA ASP A 61 7.46 -0.02 -8.90
C ASP A 61 8.48 -0.50 -7.84
N GLY A 62 8.63 -1.82 -7.74
CA GLY A 62 9.39 -2.44 -6.67
C GLY A 62 8.61 -2.54 -5.35
N PHE A 63 7.44 -1.91 -5.22
CA PHE A 63 6.55 -1.97 -4.05
C PHE A 63 5.14 -2.45 -4.42
N ARG A 64 4.99 -3.10 -5.58
CA ARG A 64 3.73 -3.72 -6.02
C ARG A 64 3.53 -5.07 -5.37
N ARG A 65 2.32 -5.66 -5.48
CA ARG A 65 2.03 -6.99 -4.93
C ARG A 65 3.01 -8.06 -5.44
N ARG A 66 3.40 -8.00 -6.72
CA ARG A 66 4.35 -8.94 -7.35
C ARG A 66 5.77 -8.82 -6.80
N ASP A 67 6.09 -7.66 -6.23
CA ASP A 67 7.38 -7.34 -5.66
C ASP A 67 7.40 -7.57 -4.14
N CYS A 68 6.24 -7.79 -3.52
CA CYS A 68 6.10 -8.13 -2.10
C CYS A 68 6.36 -9.62 -1.87
N ASN A 69 7.06 -9.96 -0.80
CA ASN A 69 7.16 -11.36 -0.36
C ASN A 69 5.79 -11.86 0.12
N VAL A 70 5.53 -13.16 -0.04
CA VAL A 70 4.30 -13.77 0.44
C VAL A 70 4.30 -13.79 1.97
N ILE A 71 3.19 -13.34 2.56
CA ILE A 71 2.90 -13.46 3.99
C ILE A 71 1.90 -14.60 4.16
N GLN A 72 2.19 -15.54 5.06
CA GLN A 72 1.35 -16.72 5.34
C GLN A 72 1.36 -17.08 6.82
N GLY A 73 0.32 -17.77 7.27
CA GLY A 73 0.21 -18.28 8.63
C GLY A 73 -0.18 -17.23 9.66
N ASP A 74 -0.22 -17.64 10.92
CA ASP A 74 -0.52 -16.78 12.06
C ASP A 74 0.78 -16.34 12.74
N LYS A 75 1.06 -15.04 12.70
CA LYS A 75 2.22 -14.47 13.38
C LYS A 75 1.93 -13.05 13.81
N LEU A 76 2.41 -12.73 15.00
CA LEU A 76 2.55 -11.35 15.44
C LEU A 76 3.73 -10.70 14.71
N ALA A 77 3.55 -9.48 14.23
CA ALA A 77 4.55 -8.68 13.54
C ALA A 77 5.20 -9.37 12.32
N HIS A 78 4.37 -9.75 11.34
CA HIS A 78 4.86 -10.08 10.00
C HIS A 78 5.57 -8.87 9.39
N LEU A 79 6.88 -8.98 9.21
CA LEU A 79 7.68 -7.93 8.59
C LEU A 79 7.49 -7.95 7.08
N ILE A 80 6.98 -6.86 6.53
CA ILE A 80 6.73 -6.73 5.10
C ILE A 80 8.05 -6.40 4.38
N ARG A 81 8.32 -7.17 3.33
CA ARG A 81 9.52 -7.02 2.50
C ARG A 81 9.12 -6.93 1.04
N TRP A 82 9.69 -5.96 0.35
CA TRP A 82 9.54 -5.80 -1.09
C TRP A 82 10.89 -5.84 -1.79
N ARG A 83 10.90 -6.21 -3.08
CA ARG A 83 12.10 -6.16 -3.94
C ARG A 83 12.63 -4.74 -4.11
N GLY A 84 11.75 -3.74 -4.07
CA GLY A 84 12.11 -2.32 -4.10
C GLY A 84 12.86 -1.85 -2.85
N GLY A 85 12.96 -2.70 -1.83
CA GLY A 85 13.71 -2.45 -0.60
C GLY A 85 12.84 -1.94 0.54
N SER A 86 13.42 -1.08 1.36
CA SER A 86 12.77 -0.51 2.55
C SER A 86 11.65 0.47 2.20
N ILE A 87 10.58 0.46 2.99
CA ILE A 87 9.52 1.47 2.95
C ILE A 87 10.04 2.87 3.31
N GLY A 88 11.21 2.97 3.94
CA GLY A 88 11.86 4.22 4.31
C GLY A 88 12.15 5.16 3.13
N LYS A 89 12.13 4.65 1.89
CA LYS A 89 12.13 5.49 0.67
C LYS A 89 10.97 6.49 0.62
N PHE A 90 9.90 6.23 1.36
CA PHE A 90 8.72 7.08 1.47
C PHE A 90 8.69 7.91 2.76
N LYS A 91 9.78 7.98 3.53
CA LYS A 91 9.84 8.77 4.78
C LYS A 91 9.34 10.21 4.56
N GLY A 92 8.47 10.67 5.46
CA GLY A 92 7.83 11.97 5.40
C GLY A 92 6.74 12.12 4.32
N ARG A 93 6.46 11.07 3.53
CA ARG A 93 5.37 11.06 2.55
C ARG A 93 4.16 10.32 3.11
N SER A 94 2.98 10.81 2.76
CA SER A 94 1.73 10.08 3.00
C SER A 94 1.55 9.02 1.91
N VAL A 95 1.32 7.77 2.33
CA VAL A 95 1.06 6.64 1.43
C VAL A 95 -0.15 5.85 1.90
N ARG A 96 -0.73 5.04 1.00
CA ARG A 96 -1.71 4.02 1.33
C ARG A 96 -1.14 2.63 1.06
N LEU A 97 -1.66 1.65 1.79
CA LEU A 97 -1.37 0.24 1.57
C LEU A 97 -2.61 -0.46 1.03
N ARG A 98 -2.43 -1.33 0.02
CA ARG A 98 -3.46 -2.27 -0.42
C ARG A 98 -3.04 -3.69 -0.08
N PHE A 99 -3.94 -4.43 0.56
CA PHE A 99 -3.80 -5.82 0.92
C PHE A 99 -4.46 -6.67 -0.14
N VAL A 100 -3.69 -7.56 -0.75
CA VAL A 100 -4.16 -8.49 -1.79
C VAL A 100 -4.10 -9.88 -1.21
N PHE A 101 -5.27 -10.41 -0.88
CA PHE A 101 -5.44 -11.78 -0.41
C PHE A 101 -5.70 -12.71 -1.60
N HIS A 102 -5.06 -13.87 -1.57
CA HIS A 102 -5.34 -14.96 -2.48
C HIS A 102 -5.56 -16.21 -1.65
N ASP A 103 -6.78 -16.73 -1.71
CA ASP A 103 -7.10 -18.02 -1.12
C ASP A 103 -6.34 -19.12 -1.87
N THR A 104 -5.72 -20.05 -1.15
CA THR A 104 -5.17 -21.25 -1.78
C THR A 104 -5.97 -22.41 -1.22
N THR A 105 -7.19 -22.59 -1.74
CA THR A 105 -7.93 -23.82 -1.53
C THR A 105 -7.19 -24.92 -2.29
N ILE A 106 -6.61 -25.87 -1.57
CA ILE A 106 -6.08 -27.12 -2.13
C ILE A 106 -7.16 -28.19 -1.89
#